data_AF-A0A518K6W3-F1
#
_entry.id   AF-A0A518K6W3-F1
#
_cell.length_a   1.000
_cell.length_b   1.000
_cell.length_c   1.000
_cell.angle_alpha   90.00
_cell.angle_beta   90.00
_cell.angle_gamma   90.00
#
_symmetry.space_group_name_H-M   'P 1'
#
loop_
_entity.id
_entity.type
_entity.pdbx_description
1 polymer ?
#
loop_
_entity_poly.entity_id
_entity_poly.type
_entity_poly.pdbx_seq_one_letter_code
_entity_poly.pdbx_strand_id
1 'polypeptide(L)'
;MLAWDDLVARSVITSPVGGWKPLAIAAAVEAVLAGGKHKVERREIGRSFEGRPIEMLVLGNGPKKAMMWSQMHGDEPTHTAMLLNLLKLLLEDDTPAERVLRGLTIGMILPLNPDGAERNTRQNAQGIDVNRDALEFATPEGRAFRDTILDFKPDYGFNLHNQGRRTAVASPLGPASVSLLVPPLDPEDSQTDSVQEANRVAATFFERVREACDGRVTRYDADFMARAFGEWVQRQGVSVILVEAGGWPDADFKRMEEVHFAAFVQTLDAIAATALGEPGGLEDCDPQNYLTLPRSSSYPQFDLLIRGAGVAQLSGEKAVVSKAELGVDFPGRMAGCAAMEGGTVAAIGDLHENGGLTTIETPAVIAPGRIVLAEPTDDAFDESPADWETLSAKGATTVLIPINLGAGGVEAQVAAAKRLSPPLNAALVATWDGEAPDKGLVLRRLTQGLAGGVVATLGPLPEKLVEACCRMGIPALDPATTPTRSAPVPATLDAWLRETRSVASQLGWNTRGEVMLNYPADLVLIETPADHAIAQDCLRAVYVGGTVVRDAAGLHHDSPGKWIPWGGPRG
;
A
#
# COMPACT_ATOMS: atom_id res chain seq x y z
N MET A 1 2.83 16.51 31.72
CA MET A 1 2.79 16.05 30.32
C MET A 1 4.03 15.21 30.09
N LEU A 2 3.90 13.99 29.54
CA LEU A 2 5.07 13.22 29.09
C LEU A 2 5.75 13.95 27.95
N ALA A 3 7.08 13.83 27.88
CA ALA A 3 7.82 14.30 26.73
C ALA A 3 7.39 13.53 25.47
N TRP A 4 7.43 14.19 24.32
CA TRP A 4 7.05 13.59 23.04
C TRP A 4 7.82 12.29 22.77
N ASP A 5 9.14 12.31 22.99
CA ASP A 5 10.01 11.15 22.75
C ASP A 5 9.68 9.96 23.66
N ASP A 6 9.24 10.23 24.90
CA ASP A 6 8.80 9.17 25.81
C ASP A 6 7.51 8.52 25.31
N LEU A 7 6.59 9.30 24.74
CA LEU A 7 5.36 8.76 24.13
C LEU A 7 5.68 7.93 22.90
N VAL A 8 6.53 8.45 22.00
CA VAL A 8 6.99 7.71 20.82
C VAL A 8 7.60 6.36 21.21
N ALA A 9 8.48 6.34 22.22
CA ALA A 9 9.13 5.11 22.70
C ALA A 9 8.14 4.08 23.28
N ARG A 10 6.95 4.50 23.73
CA ARG A 10 5.90 3.62 24.24
C ARG A 10 4.99 3.06 23.15
N SER A 11 5.01 3.62 21.95
CA SER A 11 4.28 3.10 20.79
C SER A 11 4.98 1.87 20.23
N VAL A 12 4.64 0.69 20.79
CA VAL A 12 5.31 -0.59 20.47
C VAL A 12 4.41 -1.57 19.73
N ILE A 13 3.09 -1.37 19.76
CA ILE A 13 2.13 -2.17 19.00
C ILE A 13 1.96 -1.50 17.62
N THR A 14 2.23 -2.23 16.55
CA THR A 14 2.13 -1.74 15.16
C THR A 14 1.14 -2.59 14.36
N SER A 15 0.53 -2.01 13.32
CA SER A 15 -0.40 -2.77 12.48
C SER A 15 0.30 -3.92 11.74
N PRO A 16 -0.29 -5.13 11.73
CA PRO A 16 0.25 -6.23 10.94
C PRO A 16 -0.03 -6.03 9.43
N VAL A 17 0.78 -6.69 8.59
CA VAL A 17 0.51 -6.78 7.14
C VAL A 17 -0.88 -7.40 6.92
N GLY A 18 -1.70 -6.76 6.07
CA GLY A 18 -3.09 -7.18 5.84
C GLY A 18 -4.09 -6.72 6.90
N GLY A 19 -3.65 -5.89 7.85
CA GLY A 19 -4.48 -5.19 8.83
C GLY A 19 -4.88 -6.03 10.04
N TRP A 20 -5.42 -5.36 11.05
CA TRP A 20 -5.88 -5.99 12.29
C TRP A 20 -7.16 -6.80 12.07
N LYS A 21 -7.08 -8.11 12.30
CA LYS A 21 -8.23 -9.03 12.30
C LYS A 21 -8.91 -9.06 13.67
N PRO A 22 -10.23 -9.24 13.77
CA PRO A 22 -10.96 -9.31 15.04
C PRO A 22 -10.33 -10.23 16.09
N LEU A 23 -9.89 -11.43 15.67
CA LEU A 23 -9.25 -12.38 16.59
C LEU A 23 -7.89 -11.86 17.11
N ALA A 24 -7.10 -11.22 16.24
CA ALA A 24 -5.83 -10.64 16.62
C ALA A 24 -6.01 -9.42 17.55
N ILE A 25 -7.03 -8.60 17.30
CA ILE A 25 -7.40 -7.47 18.16
C ILE A 25 -7.79 -7.99 19.54
N ALA A 26 -8.68 -8.97 19.62
CA ALA A 26 -9.09 -9.56 20.89
C ALA A 26 -7.88 -10.11 21.68
N ALA A 27 -6.98 -10.85 21.01
CA ALA A 27 -5.75 -11.34 21.65
C ALA A 27 -4.83 -10.22 22.14
N ALA A 28 -4.68 -9.13 21.37
CA ALA A 28 -3.89 -7.97 21.78
C ALA A 28 -4.52 -7.24 22.98
N VAL A 29 -5.85 -7.08 23.00
CA VAL A 29 -6.58 -6.53 24.14
C VAL A 29 -6.34 -7.39 25.38
N GLU A 30 -6.52 -8.71 25.31
CA GLU A 30 -6.27 -9.61 26.45
C GLU A 30 -4.83 -9.49 26.96
N ALA A 31 -3.84 -9.44 26.06
CA ALA A 31 -2.44 -9.29 26.43
C ALA A 31 -2.16 -7.96 27.16
N VAL A 32 -2.79 -6.87 26.72
CA VAL A 32 -2.67 -5.55 27.36
C VAL A 32 -3.38 -5.54 28.72
N LEU A 33 -4.59 -6.10 28.81
CA LEU A 33 -5.36 -6.16 30.05
C LEU A 33 -4.68 -7.01 31.14
N ALA A 34 -4.02 -8.11 30.77
CA ALA A 34 -3.35 -9.00 31.71
C ALA A 34 -2.23 -8.32 32.52
N GLY A 35 -1.63 -7.25 31.98
CA GLY A 35 -0.60 -6.45 32.65
C GLY A 35 -1.10 -5.16 33.32
N GLY A 36 -2.39 -4.86 33.20
CA GLY A 36 -2.95 -3.56 33.56
C GLY A 36 -3.26 -3.39 35.04
N LYS A 37 -3.13 -2.15 35.53
CA LYS A 37 -3.37 -1.81 36.95
C LYS A 37 -4.70 -1.11 37.19
N HIS A 38 -5.27 -0.48 36.15
CA HIS A 38 -6.59 0.13 36.21
C HIS A 38 -7.68 -0.84 35.73
N LYS A 39 -8.89 -0.69 36.29
CA LYS A 39 -10.03 -1.53 35.92
C LYS A 39 -10.56 -1.11 34.55
N VAL A 40 -10.80 -2.10 33.68
CA VAL A 40 -11.48 -1.93 32.39
C VAL A 40 -12.82 -2.64 32.44
N GLU A 41 -13.89 -1.94 32.08
CA GLU A 41 -15.19 -2.56 31.84
C GLU A 41 -15.30 -2.94 30.37
N ARG A 42 -15.77 -4.17 30.08
CA ARG A 42 -16.02 -4.66 28.73
C ARG A 42 -17.52 -4.74 28.47
N ARG A 43 -17.97 -4.23 27.33
CA ARG A 43 -19.36 -4.29 26.90
C ARG A 43 -19.43 -4.85 25.49
N GLU A 44 -20.17 -5.93 25.28
CA GLU A 44 -20.63 -6.30 23.93
C GLU A 44 -21.76 -5.33 23.56
N ILE A 45 -21.49 -4.41 22.63
CA ILE A 45 -22.45 -3.37 22.21
C ILE A 45 -23.35 -3.83 21.05
N GLY A 46 -23.01 -4.97 20.46
CA GLY A 46 -23.77 -5.57 19.37
C GLY A 46 -22.97 -6.68 18.69
N ARG A 47 -23.50 -7.15 17.56
CA ARG A 47 -22.84 -8.12 16.70
C ARG A 47 -22.91 -7.66 15.25
N SER A 48 -21.88 -7.98 14.48
CA SER A 48 -21.83 -7.72 13.04
C SER A 48 -22.82 -8.60 12.26
N PHE A 49 -22.89 -8.37 10.94
CA PHE A 49 -23.74 -9.18 10.07
C PHE A 49 -23.41 -10.68 10.12
N GLU A 50 -22.13 -11.05 10.16
CA GLU A 50 -21.69 -12.45 10.31
C GLU A 50 -21.65 -12.93 11.77
N GLY A 51 -22.17 -12.13 12.71
CA GLY A 51 -22.33 -12.51 14.11
C GLY A 51 -21.09 -12.37 14.98
N ARG A 52 -20.04 -11.69 14.51
CA ARG A 52 -18.85 -11.38 15.33
C ARG A 52 -19.23 -10.32 16.39
N PRO A 53 -18.74 -10.46 17.64
CA PRO A 53 -19.01 -9.47 18.67
C PRO A 53 -18.38 -8.12 18.32
N ILE A 54 -19.10 -7.04 18.61
CA ILE A 54 -18.58 -5.67 18.60
C ILE A 54 -18.42 -5.28 20.06
N GLU A 55 -17.18 -5.08 20.49
CA GLU A 55 -16.84 -4.79 21.88
C GLU A 55 -16.46 -3.32 22.08
N MET A 56 -16.88 -2.78 23.22
CA MET A 56 -16.44 -1.49 23.75
C MET A 56 -15.72 -1.69 25.08
N LEU A 57 -14.54 -1.10 25.20
CA LEU A 57 -13.78 -1.00 26.46
C LEU A 57 -14.07 0.34 27.11
N VAL A 58 -14.36 0.35 28.42
CA VAL A 58 -14.60 1.57 29.19
C VAL A 58 -13.60 1.70 30.33
N LEU A 59 -12.95 2.85 30.41
CA LEU A 59 -11.90 3.15 31.39
C LEU A 59 -12.08 4.56 31.96
N GLY A 60 -11.57 4.76 33.18
CA GLY A 60 -11.61 6.06 33.85
C GLY A 60 -12.96 6.36 34.50
N ASN A 61 -12.99 7.49 35.20
CA ASN A 61 -14.14 7.91 36.00
C ASN A 61 -14.31 9.43 36.01
N GLY A 62 -13.66 10.12 35.06
CA GLY A 62 -13.71 11.56 34.98
C GLY A 62 -15.05 12.11 34.49
N PRO A 63 -15.29 13.41 34.75
CA PRO A 63 -16.58 14.06 34.51
C PRO A 63 -16.93 14.22 33.03
N LYS A 64 -15.93 14.19 32.13
CA LYS A 64 -16.12 14.28 30.69
C LYS A 64 -16.02 12.93 30.03
N LYS A 65 -16.81 12.68 29.00
CA LYS A 65 -16.84 11.40 28.29
C LYS A 65 -16.23 11.53 26.90
N ALA A 66 -15.30 10.64 26.56
CA ALA A 66 -14.67 10.57 25.24
C ALA A 66 -14.95 9.21 24.59
N MET A 67 -15.51 9.20 23.39
CA MET A 67 -15.71 8.00 22.58
C MET A 67 -14.71 7.99 21.42
N MET A 68 -14.04 6.88 21.20
CA MET A 68 -13.11 6.69 20.09
C MET A 68 -13.35 5.34 19.43
N TRP A 69 -13.39 5.32 18.10
CA TRP A 69 -13.66 4.09 17.35
C TRP A 69 -12.74 4.01 16.14
N SER A 70 -12.22 2.81 15.89
CA SER A 70 -11.41 2.51 14.70
C SER A 70 -12.10 1.46 13.84
N GLN A 71 -11.57 1.29 12.62
CA GLN A 71 -12.02 0.29 11.66
C GLN A 71 -13.55 0.27 11.47
N MET A 72 -14.16 1.45 11.33
CA MET A 72 -15.50 1.56 10.73
C MET A 72 -15.44 1.10 9.27
N HIS A 73 -14.33 1.41 8.61
CA HIS A 73 -13.86 0.72 7.41
C HIS A 73 -12.82 -0.34 7.80
N GLY A 74 -12.99 -1.57 7.34
CA GLY A 74 -12.19 -2.69 7.81
C GLY A 74 -10.71 -2.66 7.40
N ASP A 75 -10.40 -1.97 6.30
CA ASP A 75 -9.08 -1.83 5.68
C ASP A 75 -8.24 -0.67 6.23
N GLU A 76 -8.63 -0.10 7.38
CA GLU A 76 -7.99 1.07 7.99
C GLU A 76 -7.42 0.74 9.40
N PRO A 77 -6.31 -0.01 9.49
CA PRO A 77 -5.85 -0.60 10.75
C PRO A 77 -5.03 0.34 11.65
N THR A 78 -4.54 1.48 11.14
CA THR A 78 -3.54 2.33 11.82
C THR A 78 -3.97 2.72 13.22
N HIS A 79 -5.17 3.26 13.36
CA HIS A 79 -5.62 3.73 14.66
C HIS A 79 -6.06 2.61 15.60
N THR A 80 -6.27 1.38 15.11
CA THR A 80 -6.41 0.21 16.00
C THR A 80 -5.09 -0.03 16.75
N ALA A 81 -3.94 0.04 16.08
CA ALA A 81 -2.64 -0.04 16.74
C ALA A 81 -2.43 1.13 17.72
N MET A 82 -2.78 2.36 17.31
CA MET A 82 -2.72 3.54 18.17
C MET A 82 -3.55 3.36 19.45
N LEU A 83 -4.79 2.90 19.33
CA LEU A 83 -5.69 2.71 20.46
C LEU A 83 -5.27 1.54 21.37
N LEU A 84 -4.64 0.49 20.84
CA LEU A 84 -4.03 -0.56 21.66
C LEU A 84 -2.84 -0.03 22.48
N ASN A 85 -1.99 0.83 21.90
CA ASN A 85 -0.93 1.50 22.66
C ASN A 85 -1.50 2.48 23.69
N LEU A 86 -2.59 3.19 23.37
CA LEU A 86 -3.28 4.07 24.32
C LEU A 86 -3.86 3.29 25.48
N LEU A 87 -4.54 2.18 25.21
CA LEU A 87 -5.05 1.28 26.24
C LEU A 87 -3.91 0.83 27.16
N LYS A 88 -2.76 0.42 26.59
CA LYS A 88 -1.59 0.03 27.36
C LYS A 88 -1.10 1.17 28.26
N LEU A 89 -0.91 2.37 27.71
CA LEU A 89 -0.45 3.55 28.46
C LEU A 89 -1.42 3.90 29.60
N LEU A 90 -2.73 3.91 29.34
CA LEU A 90 -3.74 4.22 30.35
C LEU A 90 -3.84 3.17 31.46
N LEU A 91 -3.26 1.98 31.28
CA LEU A 91 -3.23 0.92 32.28
C LEU A 91 -1.95 0.92 33.13
N GLU A 92 -1.00 1.81 32.84
CA GLU A 92 0.22 2.01 33.62
C GLU A 92 -0.06 2.88 34.87
N ASP A 93 0.76 2.74 35.91
CA ASP A 93 0.76 3.64 37.08
C ASP A 93 1.64 4.85 36.77
N ASP A 94 1.19 5.74 35.90
CA ASP A 94 1.88 6.98 35.60
C ASP A 94 0.99 8.21 35.73
N THR A 95 1.61 9.36 36.00
CA THR A 95 0.91 10.63 36.23
C THR A 95 0.03 11.10 35.04
N PRO A 96 0.44 10.94 33.77
CA PRO A 96 -0.41 11.25 32.61
C PRO A 96 -1.66 10.38 32.51
N ALA A 97 -1.54 9.05 32.66
CA ALA A 97 -2.70 8.15 32.66
C ALA A 97 -3.64 8.52 33.80
N GLU A 98 -3.11 8.78 35.01
CA GLU A 98 -3.92 9.22 36.15
C GLU A 98 -4.68 10.51 35.86
N ARG A 99 -4.04 11.53 35.29
CA ARG A 99 -4.72 12.78 34.94
C ARG A 99 -5.79 12.56 33.89
N VAL A 100 -5.47 11.83 32.82
CA VAL A 100 -6.42 11.50 31.75
C VAL A 100 -7.64 10.77 32.31
N LEU A 101 -7.45 9.72 33.12
CA LEU A 101 -8.54 8.93 33.68
C LEU A 101 -9.35 9.66 34.77
N ARG A 102 -8.75 10.64 35.46
CA ARG A 102 -9.45 11.56 36.39
C ARG A 102 -10.31 12.59 35.66
N GLY A 103 -9.86 13.07 34.51
CA GLY A 103 -10.58 14.06 33.71
C GLY A 103 -11.62 13.42 32.77
N LEU A 104 -11.36 12.19 32.31
CA LEU A 104 -12.16 11.51 31.30
C LEU A 104 -12.68 10.13 31.73
N THR A 105 -13.89 9.81 31.28
CA THR A 105 -14.39 8.45 31.10
C THR A 105 -14.30 8.11 29.61
N ILE A 106 -13.48 7.13 29.26
CA ILE A 106 -13.12 6.80 27.88
C ILE A 106 -13.84 5.53 27.44
N GLY A 107 -14.51 5.57 26.28
CA GLY A 107 -15.05 4.42 25.56
C GLY A 107 -14.27 4.16 24.27
N MET A 108 -13.72 2.95 24.10
CA MET A 108 -12.97 2.54 22.90
C MET A 108 -13.69 1.40 22.18
N ILE A 109 -13.98 1.55 20.89
CA ILE A 109 -14.57 0.48 20.05
C ILE A 109 -13.51 -0.01 19.05
N LEU A 110 -13.11 -1.27 19.17
CA LEU A 110 -11.99 -1.88 18.46
C LEU A 110 -12.30 -3.34 18.04
N PRO A 111 -12.63 -3.62 16.77
CA PRO A 111 -13.03 -2.71 15.69
C PRO A 111 -14.55 -2.49 15.67
N LEU A 112 -15.02 -1.40 15.04
CA LEU A 112 -16.47 -1.19 14.86
C LEU A 112 -17.08 -2.10 13.76
N ASN A 113 -16.35 -2.33 12.66
CA ASN A 113 -16.75 -3.23 11.56
C ASN A 113 -15.83 -4.46 11.54
N PRO A 114 -16.06 -5.45 12.44
CA PRO A 114 -15.22 -6.64 12.52
C PRO A 114 -15.28 -7.51 11.27
N ASP A 115 -16.38 -7.48 10.51
CA ASP A 115 -16.51 -8.24 9.26
C ASP A 115 -15.63 -7.66 8.15
N GLY A 116 -15.62 -6.34 8.00
CA GLY A 116 -14.71 -5.66 7.08
C GLY A 116 -13.26 -5.86 7.50
N ALA A 117 -12.95 -5.79 8.80
CA ALA A 117 -11.61 -6.00 9.34
C ALA A 117 -11.07 -7.41 9.00
N GLU A 118 -11.91 -8.44 9.19
CA GLU A 118 -11.59 -9.81 8.82
C GLU A 118 -11.26 -9.93 7.32
N ARG A 119 -12.02 -9.24 6.47
CA ARG A 119 -11.89 -9.30 5.01
C ARG A 119 -10.88 -8.30 4.44
N ASN A 120 -10.34 -7.40 5.26
CA ASN A 120 -9.55 -6.23 4.85
C ASN A 120 -10.28 -5.42 3.74
N THR A 121 -11.54 -5.10 3.99
CA THR A 121 -12.39 -4.33 3.07
C THR A 121 -12.97 -3.12 3.75
N ARG A 122 -13.11 -2.03 2.98
CA ARG A 122 -13.82 -0.82 3.41
C ARG A 122 -15.25 -1.10 3.88
N GLN A 123 -15.98 -1.92 3.14
CA GLN A 123 -17.38 -2.26 3.45
C GLN A 123 -17.49 -3.40 4.49
N ASN A 124 -18.65 -3.53 5.12
CA ASN A 124 -18.99 -4.71 5.94
C ASN A 124 -19.26 -5.96 5.06
N ALA A 125 -19.60 -7.10 5.67
CA ALA A 125 -19.88 -8.35 4.94
C ALA A 125 -21.06 -8.26 3.95
N GLN A 126 -21.95 -7.27 4.09
CA GLN A 126 -23.06 -7.04 3.16
C GLN A 126 -22.67 -6.18 1.95
N GLY A 127 -21.42 -5.69 1.90
CA GLY A 127 -20.98 -4.74 0.88
C GLY A 127 -21.46 -3.31 1.12
N ILE A 128 -21.91 -2.99 2.34
CA ILE A 128 -22.35 -1.64 2.71
C ILE A 128 -21.19 -0.90 3.38
N ASP A 129 -20.94 0.34 2.95
CA ASP A 129 -20.06 1.27 3.67
C ASP A 129 -20.80 1.75 4.92
N VAL A 130 -20.36 1.31 6.10
CA VAL A 130 -20.97 1.65 7.39
C VAL A 130 -20.98 3.18 7.59
N ASN A 131 -19.96 3.89 7.14
CA ASN A 131 -19.90 5.36 7.20
C ASN A 131 -20.77 6.05 6.13
N ARG A 132 -21.68 5.32 5.48
CA ARG A 132 -22.73 5.87 4.60
C ARG A 132 -24.14 5.43 5.02
N ASP A 133 -24.27 4.93 6.25
CA ASP A 133 -25.48 4.33 6.82
C ASP A 133 -26.06 5.10 8.03
N ALA A 134 -25.62 6.33 8.28
CA ALA A 134 -26.04 7.11 9.46
C ALA A 134 -27.44 7.78 9.35
N LEU A 135 -28.24 7.43 8.34
CA LEU A 135 -29.64 7.85 8.20
C LEU A 135 -30.61 6.70 8.50
N GLU A 136 -30.42 5.57 7.81
CA GLU A 136 -31.30 4.41 7.91
C GLU A 136 -30.86 3.43 9.01
N PHE A 137 -29.56 3.40 9.33
CA PHE A 137 -28.98 2.39 10.21
C PHE A 137 -29.36 0.96 9.77
N ALA A 138 -29.21 0.69 8.48
CA ALA A 138 -29.56 -0.59 7.86
C ALA A 138 -28.62 -1.72 8.31
N THR A 139 -27.37 -1.41 8.60
CA THR A 139 -26.35 -2.35 9.07
C THR A 139 -26.49 -2.62 10.58
N PRO A 140 -26.23 -3.86 11.04
CA PRO A 140 -26.20 -4.14 12.47
C PRO A 140 -25.07 -3.38 13.19
N GLU A 141 -23.93 -3.16 12.53
CA GLU A 141 -22.83 -2.33 13.04
C GLU A 141 -23.28 -0.88 13.28
N GLY A 142 -23.96 -0.28 12.29
CA GLY A 142 -24.47 1.08 12.39
C GLY A 142 -25.51 1.27 13.49
N ARG A 143 -26.41 0.29 13.71
CA ARG A 143 -27.36 0.32 14.84
C ARG A 143 -26.66 0.21 16.18
N ALA A 144 -25.72 -0.73 16.32
CA ALA A 144 -24.95 -0.90 17.56
C ALA A 144 -24.20 0.39 17.92
N PHE A 145 -23.59 1.05 16.93
CA PHE A 145 -22.89 2.31 17.15
C PHE A 145 -23.83 3.45 17.54
N ARG A 146 -24.95 3.60 16.82
CA ARG A 146 -26.00 4.59 17.15
C ARG A 146 -26.47 4.44 18.60
N ASP A 147 -26.86 3.23 18.99
CA ASP A 147 -27.40 2.96 20.31
C ASP A 147 -26.35 3.22 21.40
N THR A 148 -25.09 2.89 21.12
CA THR A 148 -23.96 3.18 22.00
C THR A 148 -23.74 4.68 22.20
N ILE A 149 -23.80 5.49 21.14
CA ILE A 149 -23.66 6.95 21.24
C ILE A 149 -24.80 7.55 22.08
N LEU A 150 -26.05 7.10 21.85
CA LEU A 150 -27.23 7.59 22.57
C LEU A 150 -27.24 7.19 24.05
N ASP A 151 -26.69 6.02 24.39
CA ASP A 151 -26.56 5.55 25.78
C ASP A 151 -25.36 6.18 26.50
N PHE A 152 -24.17 6.11 25.89
CA PHE A 152 -22.94 6.61 26.49
C PHE A 152 -22.93 8.14 26.63
N LYS A 153 -23.51 8.86 25.65
CA LYS A 153 -23.60 10.33 25.57
C LYS A 153 -22.21 10.98 25.74
N PRO A 154 -21.29 10.76 24.80
CA PRO A 154 -19.96 11.36 24.88
C PRO A 154 -20.02 12.89 24.77
N ASP A 155 -19.11 13.58 25.46
CA ASP A 155 -18.81 14.99 25.22
C ASP A 155 -17.90 15.16 23.99
N TYR A 156 -16.96 14.22 23.82
CA TYR A 156 -15.96 14.23 22.73
C TYR A 156 -16.01 12.95 21.91
N GLY A 157 -15.86 13.07 20.60
CA GLY A 157 -15.82 11.94 19.66
C GLY A 157 -14.56 11.95 18.79
N PHE A 158 -13.93 10.79 18.63
CA PHE A 158 -12.78 10.60 17.76
C PHE A 158 -13.09 9.57 16.70
N ASN A 159 -13.33 10.05 15.48
CA ASN A 159 -13.58 9.25 14.30
C ASN A 159 -12.25 8.92 13.61
N LEU A 160 -11.75 7.69 13.73
CA LEU A 160 -10.39 7.36 13.34
C LEU A 160 -10.38 6.56 12.03
N HIS A 161 -9.76 7.14 10.99
CA HIS A 161 -9.75 6.63 9.61
C HIS A 161 -8.34 6.61 9.02
N ASN A 162 -8.19 5.89 7.90
CA ASN A 162 -7.04 6.06 7.00
C ASN A 162 -7.48 6.73 5.71
N GLN A 163 -6.62 7.62 5.20
CA GLN A 163 -6.78 8.21 3.88
C GLN A 163 -5.85 7.57 2.85
N GLY A 164 -5.96 8.04 1.61
CA GLY A 164 -5.01 7.69 0.56
C GLY A 164 -3.58 8.02 0.98
N ARG A 165 -2.65 7.08 0.82
CA ARG A 165 -1.23 7.36 1.10
C ARG A 165 -0.65 8.44 0.19
N ARG A 166 -1.22 8.61 -1.01
CA ARG A 166 -0.89 9.68 -1.97
C ARG A 166 -1.68 10.97 -1.77
N THR A 167 -2.54 11.04 -0.75
CA THR A 167 -3.14 12.32 -0.35
C THR A 167 -2.01 13.25 0.08
N ALA A 168 -2.02 14.48 -0.42
CA ALA A 168 -0.89 15.39 -0.33
C ALA A 168 -1.25 16.75 0.26
N VAL A 169 -0.23 17.40 0.78
CA VAL A 169 -0.21 18.83 1.11
C VAL A 169 0.69 19.55 0.12
N ALA A 170 0.32 20.79 -0.26
CA ALA A 170 1.05 21.54 -1.29
C ALA A 170 2.27 22.31 -0.76
N SER A 171 2.34 22.58 0.56
CA SER A 171 3.41 23.37 1.16
C SER A 171 3.74 22.88 2.58
N PRO A 172 4.89 22.19 2.78
CA PRO A 172 5.78 21.68 1.72
C PRO A 172 5.07 20.61 0.88
N LEU A 173 5.43 20.48 -0.39
CA LEU A 173 4.88 19.43 -1.23
C LEU A 173 5.28 18.05 -0.67
N GLY A 174 4.29 17.26 -0.25
CA GLY A 174 4.56 16.02 0.48
C GLY A 174 3.28 15.28 0.84
N PRO A 175 3.39 14.04 1.36
CA PRO A 175 2.20 13.30 1.76
C PRO A 175 1.55 14.04 2.94
N ALA A 176 0.23 14.13 2.93
CA ALA A 176 -0.51 14.58 4.09
C ALA A 176 -0.53 13.44 5.11
N SER A 177 0.38 13.49 6.09
CA SER A 177 0.54 12.45 7.10
C SER A 177 -0.61 12.42 8.08
N VAL A 178 -1.17 13.59 8.39
CA VAL A 178 -2.38 13.76 9.19
C VAL A 178 -3.36 14.61 8.41
N SER A 179 -4.63 14.19 8.29
CA SER A 179 -5.71 15.11 7.95
C SER A 179 -6.76 15.17 9.04
N LEU A 180 -7.16 16.38 9.39
CA LEU A 180 -8.18 16.63 10.41
C LEU A 180 -9.47 17.10 9.77
N LEU A 181 -10.60 16.65 10.31
CA LEU A 181 -11.90 17.16 9.93
C LEU A 181 -12.77 17.30 11.17
N VAL A 182 -13.25 18.51 11.43
CA VAL A 182 -14.46 18.73 12.22
C VAL A 182 -15.63 18.52 11.27
N PRO A 183 -16.44 17.45 11.43
CA PRO A 183 -17.50 17.14 10.48
C PRO A 183 -18.52 18.29 10.38
N PRO A 184 -18.87 18.76 9.18
CA PRO A 184 -19.87 19.80 9.03
C PRO A 184 -21.21 19.37 9.64
N LEU A 185 -21.85 20.24 10.42
CA LEU A 185 -23.09 19.90 11.11
C LEU A 185 -24.26 19.71 10.13
N ASP A 186 -24.31 20.58 9.12
CA ASP A 186 -25.35 20.76 8.12
C ASP A 186 -24.73 21.36 6.83
N PRO A 187 -25.49 21.50 5.73
CA PRO A 187 -24.98 22.09 4.48
C PRO A 187 -24.40 23.51 4.64
N GLU A 188 -24.82 24.24 5.66
CA GLU A 188 -24.39 25.59 6.00
C GLU A 188 -23.13 25.63 6.89
N ASP A 189 -22.67 24.47 7.36
CA ASP A 189 -21.56 24.29 8.32
C ASP A 189 -21.74 25.13 9.61
N SER A 190 -22.94 25.03 10.21
CA SER A 190 -23.31 25.78 11.41
C SER A 190 -22.35 25.58 12.60
N GLN A 191 -21.81 26.68 13.12
CA GLN A 191 -20.80 26.70 14.19
C GLN A 191 -21.41 26.77 15.61
N THR A 192 -22.06 25.69 16.07
CA THR A 192 -22.56 25.57 17.45
C THR A 192 -21.42 25.49 18.47
N ASP A 193 -21.72 25.60 19.78
CA ASP A 193 -20.71 25.48 20.85
C ASP A 193 -19.91 24.17 20.76
N SER A 194 -20.57 23.05 20.46
CA SER A 194 -19.91 21.75 20.25
C SER A 194 -18.99 21.72 19.02
N VAL A 195 -19.34 22.45 17.95
CA VAL A 195 -18.51 22.55 16.74
C VAL A 195 -17.30 23.45 17.01
N GLN A 196 -17.49 24.56 17.71
CA GLN A 196 -16.39 25.44 18.12
C GLN A 196 -15.41 24.75 19.06
N GLU A 197 -15.92 23.93 20.00
CA GLU A 197 -15.09 23.10 20.85
C GLU A 197 -14.37 22.01 20.04
N ALA A 198 -15.03 21.37 19.07
CA ALA A 198 -14.37 20.43 18.16
C ALA A 198 -13.24 21.09 17.35
N ASN A 199 -13.44 22.33 16.86
CA ASN A 199 -12.38 23.11 16.22
C ASN A 199 -11.18 23.32 17.15
N ARG A 200 -11.42 23.56 18.44
CA ARG A 200 -10.36 23.72 19.45
C ARG A 200 -9.63 22.41 19.73
N VAL A 201 -10.34 21.28 19.78
CA VAL A 201 -9.73 19.94 19.91
C VAL A 201 -8.88 19.63 18.67
N ALA A 202 -9.38 19.91 17.46
CA ALA A 202 -8.64 19.73 16.22
C ALA A 202 -7.39 20.63 16.18
N ALA A 203 -7.50 21.89 16.59
CA ALA A 203 -6.38 22.81 16.68
C ALA A 203 -5.33 22.32 17.70
N THR A 204 -5.77 21.79 18.84
CA THR A 204 -4.89 21.19 19.85
C THR A 204 -4.13 20.02 19.25
N PHE A 205 -4.81 19.07 18.59
CA PHE A 205 -4.16 17.94 17.92
C PHE A 205 -3.13 18.42 16.89
N PHE A 206 -3.48 19.40 16.06
CA PHE A 206 -2.58 20.00 15.09
C PHE A 206 -1.32 20.59 15.75
N GLU A 207 -1.46 21.38 16.81
CA GLU A 207 -0.32 21.98 17.50
C GLU A 207 0.62 20.93 18.10
N ARG A 208 0.09 19.80 18.58
CA ARG A 208 0.90 18.69 19.11
C ARG A 208 1.68 17.97 18.01
N VAL A 209 1.11 17.84 16.81
CA VAL A 209 1.65 16.97 15.77
C VAL A 209 2.49 17.69 14.71
N ARG A 210 2.27 19.00 14.50
CA ARG A 210 2.83 19.75 13.36
C ARG A 210 4.35 19.70 13.23
N GLU A 211 5.07 19.74 14.35
CA GLU A 211 6.54 19.71 14.36
C GLU A 211 7.04 18.33 13.96
N ALA A 212 6.45 17.28 14.53
CA ALA A 212 6.80 15.90 14.18
C ALA A 212 6.45 15.51 12.74
N CYS A 213 5.47 16.18 12.13
CA CYS A 213 5.08 15.98 10.73
C CYS A 213 5.81 16.90 9.73
N ASP A 214 6.70 17.81 10.15
CA ASP A 214 7.29 18.86 9.31
C ASP A 214 6.25 19.67 8.51
N GLY A 215 5.11 19.99 9.12
CA GLY A 215 4.03 20.73 8.46
C GLY A 215 3.14 19.91 7.50
N ARG A 216 3.30 18.58 7.45
CA ARG A 216 2.47 17.65 6.65
C ARG A 216 1.10 17.35 7.26
N VAL A 217 0.43 18.39 7.75
CA VAL A 217 -0.89 18.32 8.37
C VAL A 217 -1.87 19.14 7.53
N THR A 218 -3.03 18.58 7.23
CA THR A 218 -4.05 19.22 6.40
C THR A 218 -5.42 19.18 7.06
N ARG A 219 -6.33 20.01 6.55
CA ARG A 219 -7.77 19.80 6.73
C ARG A 219 -8.26 18.85 5.64
N TYR A 220 -9.01 17.82 6.02
CA TYR A 220 -9.56 16.89 5.05
C TYR A 220 -10.52 17.59 4.09
N ASP A 221 -10.47 17.24 2.81
CA ASP A 221 -11.32 17.84 1.78
C ASP A 221 -12.66 17.09 1.69
N ALA A 222 -13.59 17.46 2.57
CA ALA A 222 -14.95 16.97 2.56
C ALA A 222 -15.97 18.09 2.79
N ASP A 223 -17.04 18.06 2.00
CA ASP A 223 -18.26 18.82 2.26
C ASP A 223 -19.24 17.99 3.11
N PHE A 224 -20.33 18.61 3.58
CA PHE A 224 -21.35 17.95 4.39
C PHE A 224 -21.87 16.64 3.77
N MET A 225 -21.74 15.52 4.51
CA MET A 225 -22.32 14.24 4.11
C MET A 225 -23.38 13.77 5.12
N ALA A 226 -24.66 13.99 4.79
CA ALA A 226 -25.78 13.66 5.67
C ALA A 226 -25.81 12.21 6.19
N ARG A 227 -25.20 11.28 5.43
CA ARG A 227 -25.17 9.83 5.68
C ARG A 227 -23.95 9.34 6.45
N ALA A 228 -22.98 10.22 6.75
CA ALA A 228 -21.77 9.84 7.47
C ALA A 228 -21.95 9.95 8.99
N PHE A 229 -21.25 9.08 9.71
CA PHE A 229 -21.42 8.97 11.16
C PHE A 229 -20.79 10.15 11.90
N GLY A 230 -19.72 10.75 11.38
CA GLY A 230 -19.11 11.93 12.00
C GLY A 230 -20.12 13.08 12.15
N GLU A 231 -20.81 13.41 11.07
CA GLU A 231 -21.85 14.44 11.00
C GLU A 231 -23.08 14.07 11.83
N TRP A 232 -23.48 12.80 11.84
CA TRP A 232 -24.60 12.35 12.67
C TRP A 232 -24.30 12.46 14.17
N VAL A 233 -23.09 12.07 14.60
CA VAL A 233 -22.64 12.16 16.00
C VAL A 233 -22.47 13.62 16.40
N GLN A 234 -21.89 14.47 15.55
CA GLN A 234 -21.79 15.92 15.78
C GLN A 234 -23.19 16.55 15.99
N ARG A 235 -24.20 16.11 15.22
CA ARG A 235 -25.61 16.53 15.39
C ARG A 235 -26.24 16.12 16.72
N GLN A 236 -25.65 15.19 17.47
CA GLN A 236 -26.09 14.86 18.83
C GLN A 236 -25.50 15.82 19.89
N GLY A 237 -24.75 16.85 19.47
CA GLY A 237 -24.09 17.82 20.35
C GLY A 237 -22.72 17.36 20.88
N VAL A 238 -22.14 16.34 20.26
CA VAL A 238 -20.80 15.83 20.59
C VAL A 238 -19.76 16.64 19.85
N SER A 239 -18.65 17.00 20.52
CA SER A 239 -17.50 17.63 19.87
C SER A 239 -16.66 16.56 19.16
N VAL A 240 -16.93 16.33 17.87
CA VAL A 240 -16.28 15.28 17.08
C VAL A 240 -15.15 15.84 16.24
N ILE A 241 -14.01 15.16 16.28
CA ILE A 241 -12.98 15.30 15.25
C ILE A 241 -12.81 13.96 14.54
N LEU A 242 -12.54 14.03 13.24
CA LEU A 242 -12.02 12.94 12.45
C LEU A 242 -10.51 13.13 12.29
N VAL A 243 -9.78 12.04 12.42
CA VAL A 243 -8.33 11.99 12.22
C VAL A 243 -8.02 10.94 11.16
N GLU A 244 -7.57 11.38 10.00
CA GLU A 244 -7.06 10.53 8.92
C GLU A 244 -5.57 10.27 9.10
N ALA A 245 -5.17 9.00 9.11
CA ALA A 245 -3.80 8.58 8.92
C ALA A 245 -3.48 8.50 7.42
N GLY A 246 -2.47 9.24 6.97
CA GLY A 246 -2.08 9.31 5.56
C GLY A 246 -0.68 8.75 5.29
N GLY A 247 -0.07 9.22 4.20
CA GLY A 247 1.26 8.78 3.79
C GLY A 247 2.37 9.34 4.69
N TRP A 248 3.50 8.65 4.71
CA TRP A 248 4.74 9.13 5.34
C TRP A 248 5.88 9.09 4.31
N PRO A 249 6.85 10.04 4.36
CA PRO A 249 8.06 9.95 3.56
C PRO A 249 8.74 8.57 3.68
N ASP A 250 9.27 8.05 2.58
CA ASP A 250 9.94 6.74 2.51
C ASP A 250 9.04 5.56 2.91
N ALA A 251 7.72 5.78 2.97
CA ALA A 251 6.73 4.82 3.44
C ALA A 251 7.01 4.27 4.86
N ASP A 252 7.64 5.05 5.75
CA ASP A 252 7.83 4.68 7.17
C ASP A 252 6.51 4.75 7.94
N PHE A 253 5.76 3.65 7.83
CA PHE A 253 4.45 3.50 8.44
C PHE A 253 4.51 3.48 9.97
N LYS A 254 5.57 2.90 10.56
CA LYS A 254 5.74 2.84 12.02
C LYS A 254 5.91 4.25 12.59
N ARG A 255 6.70 5.09 11.93
CA ARG A 255 6.88 6.48 12.35
C ARG A 255 5.56 7.24 12.34
N MET A 256 4.73 7.02 11.32
CA MET A 256 3.39 7.62 11.26
C MET A 256 2.51 7.18 12.45
N GLU A 257 2.48 5.88 12.76
CA GLU A 257 1.74 5.36 13.93
C GLU A 257 2.22 5.98 15.26
N GLU A 258 3.53 6.10 15.46
CA GLU A 258 4.14 6.74 16.65
C GLU A 258 3.69 8.19 16.81
N VAL A 259 3.69 8.96 15.72
CA VAL A 259 3.34 10.38 15.71
C VAL A 259 1.85 10.58 16.00
N HIS A 260 0.99 9.76 15.41
CA HIS A 260 -0.44 9.75 15.72
C HIS A 260 -0.70 9.42 17.19
N PHE A 261 -0.03 8.40 17.73
CA PHE A 261 -0.14 8.01 19.13
C PHE A 261 0.23 9.15 20.08
N ALA A 262 1.41 9.75 19.92
CA ALA A 262 1.90 10.80 20.80
C ALA A 262 0.97 12.05 20.77
N ALA A 263 0.54 12.49 19.59
CA ALA A 263 -0.38 13.62 19.44
C ALA A 263 -1.75 13.34 20.07
N PHE A 264 -2.26 12.11 19.93
CA PHE A 264 -3.55 11.73 20.49
C PHE A 264 -3.52 11.71 22.02
N VAL A 265 -2.47 11.13 22.63
CA VAL A 265 -2.29 11.14 24.10
C VAL A 265 -2.22 12.57 24.64
N GLN A 266 -1.45 13.46 24.02
CA GLN A 266 -1.33 14.85 24.45
C GLN A 266 -2.64 15.64 24.29
N THR A 267 -3.46 15.28 23.30
CA THR A 267 -4.77 15.88 23.09
C THR A 267 -5.76 15.44 24.19
N LEU A 268 -5.79 14.14 24.53
CA LEU A 268 -6.60 13.66 25.66
C LEU A 268 -6.16 14.27 27.00
N ASP A 269 -4.86 14.44 27.20
CA ASP A 269 -4.30 15.10 28.38
C ASP A 269 -4.75 16.56 28.50
N ALA A 270 -4.83 17.29 27.38
CA ALA A 270 -5.35 18.66 27.36
C ALA A 270 -6.87 18.70 27.66
N ILE A 271 -7.66 17.79 27.08
CA ILE A 271 -9.10 17.68 27.39
C ILE A 271 -9.31 17.39 28.88
N ALA A 272 -8.52 16.47 29.44
CA ALA A 272 -8.57 16.12 30.86
C ALA A 272 -8.19 17.31 31.74
N ALA A 273 -7.16 18.07 31.37
CA ALA A 273 -6.75 19.28 32.09
C ALA A 273 -7.88 20.32 32.11
N THR A 274 -8.53 20.60 30.98
CA THR A 274 -9.71 21.49 30.92
C THR A 274 -10.85 20.97 31.81
N ALA A 275 -11.15 19.67 31.75
CA ALA A 275 -12.20 19.07 32.56
C ALA A 275 -11.94 19.18 34.08
N LEU A 276 -10.67 19.24 34.49
CA LEU A 276 -10.23 19.35 35.87
C LEU A 276 -9.93 20.80 36.30
N GLY A 277 -9.92 21.77 35.37
CA GLY A 277 -9.46 23.14 35.61
C GLY A 277 -7.96 23.22 35.93
N GLU A 278 -7.17 22.29 35.39
CA GLU A 278 -5.70 22.23 35.53
C GLU A 278 -5.00 22.91 34.33
N PRO A 279 -3.76 23.42 34.48
CA PRO A 279 -3.04 24.06 33.37
C PRO A 279 -2.72 23.12 32.20
N GLY A 280 -2.58 23.69 31.00
CA GLY A 280 -2.29 22.93 29.78
C GLY A 280 -3.55 22.38 29.09
N GLY A 281 -4.69 23.01 29.33
CA GLY A 281 -5.98 22.64 28.76
C GLY A 281 -6.18 23.11 27.32
N LEU A 282 -7.32 22.78 26.76
CA LEU A 282 -7.77 23.23 25.43
C LEU A 282 -7.82 24.75 25.30
N GLU A 283 -8.09 25.47 26.39
CA GLU A 283 -8.17 26.93 26.42
C GLU A 283 -6.86 27.63 26.03
N ASP A 284 -5.73 26.92 26.08
CA ASP A 284 -4.42 27.41 25.65
C ASP A 284 -4.26 27.41 24.12
N CYS A 285 -5.19 26.80 23.37
CA CYS A 285 -5.13 26.64 21.91
C CYS A 285 -6.18 27.50 21.19
N ASP A 286 -5.75 28.22 20.15
CA ASP A 286 -6.64 29.01 19.29
C ASP A 286 -7.32 28.09 18.24
N PRO A 287 -8.66 27.95 18.23
CA PRO A 287 -9.36 27.15 17.23
C PRO A 287 -9.12 27.59 15.78
N GLN A 288 -8.68 28.84 15.53
CA GLN A 288 -8.31 29.30 14.19
C GLN A 288 -7.11 28.56 13.60
N ASN A 289 -6.26 27.94 14.43
CA ASN A 289 -5.11 27.17 13.96
C ASN A 289 -5.52 25.94 13.14
N TYR A 290 -6.70 25.36 13.42
CA TYR A 290 -7.28 24.31 12.58
C TYR A 290 -7.90 24.89 11.29
N LEU A 291 -8.64 25.98 11.38
CA LEU A 291 -9.39 26.54 10.24
C LEU A 291 -8.49 27.10 9.12
N THR A 292 -7.25 27.44 9.45
CA THR A 292 -6.23 27.94 8.52
C THR A 292 -5.41 26.84 7.84
N LEU A 293 -5.61 25.56 8.22
CA LEU A 293 -4.93 24.45 7.58
C LEU A 293 -5.25 24.37 6.08
N PRO A 294 -4.24 24.10 5.23
CA PRO A 294 -4.48 23.83 3.82
C PRO A 294 -5.36 22.59 3.69
N ARG A 295 -6.25 22.60 2.69
CA ARG A 295 -7.01 21.39 2.35
C ARG A 295 -6.09 20.35 1.71
N SER A 296 -6.29 19.10 2.08
CA SER A 296 -5.64 17.97 1.43
C SER A 296 -6.05 17.88 -0.04
N SER A 297 -5.13 17.49 -0.93
CA SER A 297 -5.47 17.23 -2.34
C SER A 297 -4.94 15.86 -2.77
N SER A 298 -5.66 15.19 -3.67
CA SER A 298 -5.27 13.86 -4.14
C SER A 298 -4.29 13.87 -5.32
N TYR A 299 -3.97 15.03 -5.90
CA TYR A 299 -3.17 15.13 -7.13
C TYR A 299 -2.05 16.16 -7.08
N PRO A 300 -1.00 15.83 -6.32
CA PRO A 300 0.34 16.03 -6.83
C PRO A 300 1.31 14.87 -6.52
N GLN A 301 0.87 13.67 -6.10
CA GLN A 301 1.80 12.62 -5.65
C GLN A 301 1.76 11.28 -6.37
N PHE A 302 2.93 10.64 -6.44
CA PHE A 302 3.14 9.25 -6.83
C PHE A 302 3.67 8.41 -5.66
N ASP A 303 3.51 7.10 -5.71
CA ASP A 303 4.14 6.23 -4.70
C ASP A 303 5.66 6.21 -4.86
N LEU A 304 6.14 6.09 -6.10
CA LEU A 304 7.55 6.21 -6.45
C LEU A 304 7.70 7.26 -7.55
N LEU A 305 8.51 8.28 -7.30
CA LEU A 305 8.92 9.28 -8.28
C LEU A 305 10.39 9.09 -8.61
N ILE A 306 10.69 8.76 -9.87
CA ILE A 306 12.08 8.61 -10.35
C ILE A 306 12.42 9.82 -11.23
N ARG A 307 13.38 10.60 -10.76
CA ARG A 307 13.96 11.73 -11.49
C ARG A 307 15.34 11.34 -12.00
N GLY A 308 15.42 11.16 -13.31
CA GLY A 308 16.61 10.67 -14.00
C GLY A 308 17.27 11.72 -14.91
N ALA A 309 18.32 11.31 -15.62
CA ALA A 309 18.80 12.04 -16.80
C ALA A 309 17.79 12.01 -17.94
N GLY A 310 16.92 11.00 -17.99
CA GLY A 310 15.80 10.92 -18.91
C GLY A 310 15.26 9.50 -19.07
N VAL A 311 14.25 9.36 -19.92
CA VAL A 311 13.63 8.08 -20.28
C VAL A 311 14.07 7.70 -21.70
N ALA A 312 14.58 6.49 -21.85
CA ALA A 312 15.01 5.93 -23.12
C ALA A 312 13.85 5.29 -23.87
N GLN A 313 13.60 5.74 -25.10
CA GLN A 313 12.59 5.18 -26.00
C GLN A 313 13.15 5.04 -27.41
N LEU A 314 12.51 4.20 -28.23
CA LEU A 314 12.89 4.02 -29.63
C LEU A 314 12.10 4.97 -30.53
N SER A 315 12.81 5.80 -31.30
CA SER A 315 12.28 6.52 -32.45
C SER A 315 12.76 5.82 -33.72
N GLY A 316 11.88 5.01 -34.32
CA GLY A 316 12.29 4.04 -35.34
C GLY A 316 13.25 3.01 -34.74
N GLU A 317 14.48 2.94 -35.26
CA GLU A 317 15.51 2.03 -34.79
C GLU A 317 16.54 2.66 -33.84
N LYS A 318 16.45 3.97 -33.58
CA LYS A 318 17.40 4.71 -32.75
C LYS A 318 16.81 5.00 -31.38
N ALA A 319 17.62 4.82 -30.33
CA ALA A 319 17.28 5.26 -29.00
C ALA A 319 17.32 6.80 -28.94
N VAL A 320 16.31 7.35 -28.28
CA VAL A 320 16.22 8.75 -27.91
C VAL A 320 16.05 8.79 -26.40
N VAL A 321 16.92 9.54 -25.74
CA VAL A 321 16.77 9.87 -24.32
C VAL A 321 16.07 11.21 -24.22
N SER A 322 14.82 11.18 -23.79
CA SER A 322 14.04 12.39 -23.54
C SER A 322 14.17 12.78 -22.08
N LYS A 323 14.43 14.07 -21.79
CA LYS A 323 14.36 14.58 -20.43
C LYS A 323 12.92 14.40 -19.92
N ALA A 324 12.73 13.45 -19.02
CA ALA A 324 11.44 13.09 -18.44
C ALA A 324 11.66 12.36 -17.11
N GLU A 325 10.68 12.50 -16.24
CA GLU A 325 10.57 11.84 -14.95
C GLU A 325 9.49 10.75 -15.04
N LEU A 326 9.54 9.77 -14.14
CA LEU A 326 8.54 8.70 -14.05
C LEU A 326 7.83 8.74 -12.71
N GLY A 327 6.49 8.80 -12.75
CA GLY A 327 5.64 8.53 -11.61
C GLY A 327 5.12 7.10 -11.67
N VAL A 328 5.30 6.33 -10.60
CA VAL A 328 4.85 4.94 -10.47
C VAL A 328 3.87 4.85 -9.30
N ASP A 329 2.73 4.22 -9.55
CA ASP A 329 1.70 3.92 -8.56
C ASP A 329 1.54 2.42 -8.39
N PHE A 330 1.38 1.96 -7.14
CA PHE A 330 1.01 0.58 -6.83
C PHE A 330 -0.51 0.45 -6.59
N PRO A 331 -1.07 -0.77 -6.73
CA PRO A 331 -2.52 -1.00 -6.65
C PRO A 331 -3.17 -0.64 -5.30
N GLY A 332 -2.43 -0.70 -4.19
CA GLY A 332 -2.89 -0.28 -2.87
C GLY A 332 -3.00 1.24 -2.78
N ARG A 333 -4.11 1.74 -2.24
CA ARG A 333 -4.36 3.20 -2.14
C ARG A 333 -4.29 3.75 -0.73
N MET A 334 -4.70 2.98 0.28
CA MET A 334 -4.76 3.45 1.66
C MET A 334 -3.37 3.51 2.29
N ALA A 335 -3.16 4.49 3.17
CA ALA A 335 -2.07 4.47 4.14
C ALA A 335 -2.17 3.21 4.98
N GLY A 336 -1.03 2.58 5.29
CA GLY A 336 -1.05 1.24 5.88
C GLY A 336 0.04 0.31 5.37
N CYS A 337 0.06 -0.89 5.96
CA CYS A 337 0.83 -2.05 5.51
C CYS A 337 0.27 -2.65 4.20
N ALA A 338 0.27 -1.87 3.12
CA ALA A 338 0.00 -2.39 1.78
C ALA A 338 1.32 -2.83 1.13
N ALA A 339 1.36 -4.04 0.56
CA ALA A 339 2.51 -4.49 -0.23
C ALA A 339 2.72 -3.55 -1.44
N MET A 340 3.92 -2.97 -1.55
CA MET A 340 4.33 -2.15 -2.68
C MET A 340 4.78 -3.06 -3.82
N GLU A 341 3.84 -3.80 -4.40
CA GLU A 341 4.12 -4.78 -5.46
C GLU A 341 3.27 -4.56 -6.71
N GLY A 342 3.90 -4.71 -7.88
CA GLY A 342 3.22 -4.60 -9.18
C GLY A 342 2.79 -3.18 -9.50
N GLY A 343 3.64 -2.22 -9.16
CA GLY A 343 3.52 -0.84 -9.59
C GLY A 343 3.53 -0.70 -11.10
N THR A 344 2.81 0.31 -11.57
CA THR A 344 2.70 0.66 -12.98
C THR A 344 3.07 2.12 -13.17
N VAL A 345 3.69 2.43 -14.31
CA VAL A 345 4.00 3.81 -14.70
C VAL A 345 2.67 4.57 -14.90
N ALA A 346 2.41 5.51 -13.99
CA ALA A 346 1.20 6.32 -13.93
C ALA A 346 1.39 7.67 -14.65
N ALA A 347 2.62 8.18 -14.72
CA ALA A 347 2.96 9.41 -15.43
C ALA A 347 4.38 9.37 -15.99
N ILE A 348 4.58 10.08 -17.10
CA ILE A 348 5.88 10.28 -17.74
C ILE A 348 5.93 11.72 -18.25
N GLY A 349 6.99 12.47 -17.93
CA GLY A 349 7.19 13.81 -18.47
C GLY A 349 7.78 14.77 -17.45
N ASP A 350 7.27 16.00 -17.44
CA ASP A 350 7.68 17.02 -16.49
C ASP A 350 6.85 16.90 -15.21
N LEU A 351 7.44 16.35 -14.14
CA LEU A 351 6.76 16.05 -12.87
C LEU A 351 7.36 16.86 -11.70
N HIS A 352 7.97 18.02 -11.98
CA HIS A 352 8.58 18.88 -10.96
C HIS A 352 7.57 19.47 -9.96
N GLU A 353 6.32 19.67 -10.38
CA GLU A 353 5.22 20.09 -9.50
C GLU A 353 4.62 18.92 -8.70
N ASN A 354 5.11 17.69 -8.94
CA ASN A 354 4.68 16.48 -8.25
C ASN A 354 5.68 16.05 -7.17
N GLY A 355 5.16 15.45 -6.10
CA GLY A 355 5.92 14.76 -5.06
C GLY A 355 5.91 13.25 -5.24
N GLY A 356 6.80 12.56 -4.53
CA GLY A 356 6.78 11.11 -4.37
C GLY A 356 6.78 10.73 -2.90
N LEU A 357 6.13 9.63 -2.53
CA LEU A 357 6.33 9.03 -1.19
C LEU A 357 7.77 8.57 -1.04
N THR A 358 8.26 7.87 -2.05
CA THR A 358 9.67 7.61 -2.28
C THR A 358 10.12 8.41 -3.51
N THR A 359 11.20 9.17 -3.38
CA THR A 359 11.79 9.90 -4.51
C THR A 359 13.21 9.42 -4.75
N ILE A 360 13.51 9.10 -6.00
CA ILE A 360 14.85 8.69 -6.43
C ILE A 360 15.39 9.76 -7.36
N GLU A 361 16.40 10.47 -6.90
CA GLU A 361 17.19 11.40 -7.70
C GLU A 361 18.40 10.64 -8.26
N THR A 362 18.51 10.55 -9.59
CA THR A 362 19.58 9.80 -10.25
C THR A 362 20.06 10.48 -11.52
N PRO A 363 21.38 10.45 -11.83
CA PRO A 363 21.88 10.86 -13.13
C PRO A 363 21.71 9.76 -14.20
N ALA A 364 21.13 8.61 -13.85
CA ALA A 364 20.94 7.49 -14.77
C ALA A 364 19.79 7.72 -15.75
N VAL A 365 19.86 7.03 -16.88
CA VAL A 365 18.78 6.91 -17.86
C VAL A 365 17.88 5.74 -17.49
N ILE A 366 16.57 5.94 -17.61
CA ILE A 366 15.57 4.92 -17.33
C ILE A 366 15.23 4.16 -18.61
N ALA A 367 15.34 2.84 -18.58
CA ALA A 367 15.04 1.96 -19.70
C ALA A 367 14.17 0.76 -19.27
N PRO A 368 13.48 0.06 -20.19
CA PRO A 368 12.77 -1.16 -19.87
C PRO A 368 13.76 -2.27 -19.50
N GLY A 369 13.43 -3.06 -18.48
CA GLY A 369 14.24 -4.22 -18.10
C GLY A 369 14.17 -5.35 -19.13
N ARG A 370 15.26 -6.13 -19.20
CA ARG A 370 15.42 -7.19 -20.21
C ARG A 370 14.54 -8.39 -19.91
N ILE A 371 14.14 -9.06 -20.99
CA ILE A 371 13.44 -10.34 -20.97
C ILE A 371 14.42 -11.40 -21.45
N VAL A 372 14.81 -12.32 -20.58
CA VAL A 372 15.91 -13.26 -20.81
C VAL A 372 15.43 -14.71 -20.74
N LEU A 373 15.89 -15.54 -21.66
CA LEU A 373 15.66 -16.98 -21.64
C LEU A 373 16.60 -17.66 -20.65
N ALA A 374 16.03 -18.43 -19.71
CA ALA A 374 16.77 -19.34 -18.87
C ALA A 374 17.39 -20.45 -19.72
N GLU A 375 18.67 -20.74 -19.49
CA GLU A 375 19.34 -21.89 -20.10
C GLU A 375 19.16 -23.09 -19.14
N PRO A 376 18.43 -24.14 -19.52
CA PRO A 376 18.39 -25.35 -18.73
C PRO A 376 19.74 -26.05 -18.90
N THR A 377 20.53 -26.10 -17.83
CA THR A 377 21.66 -27.05 -17.75
C THR A 377 21.12 -28.47 -17.58
N ASP A 378 21.94 -29.49 -17.87
CA ASP A 378 21.58 -30.91 -17.68
C ASP A 378 21.10 -31.23 -16.25
N ASP A 379 21.44 -30.38 -15.27
CA ASP A 379 21.00 -30.43 -13.87
C ASP A 379 19.88 -29.42 -13.52
N ALA A 380 19.03 -29.06 -14.49
CA ALA A 380 17.99 -28.04 -14.38
C ALA A 380 18.56 -26.62 -14.18
N PHE A 381 17.74 -25.61 -14.41
CA PHE A 381 18.01 -24.25 -13.95
C PHE A 381 18.21 -24.30 -12.42
N ASP A 382 19.47 -24.36 -11.97
CA ASP A 382 19.79 -24.53 -10.55
C ASP A 382 19.46 -23.22 -9.84
N GLU A 383 18.57 -23.31 -8.86
CA GLU A 383 17.83 -22.21 -8.23
C GLU A 383 18.72 -21.34 -7.34
N SER A 384 20.04 -21.35 -7.56
CA SER A 384 21.00 -20.71 -6.70
C SER A 384 20.82 -19.19 -6.71
N PRO A 385 20.93 -18.52 -5.55
CA PRO A 385 21.02 -17.06 -5.47
C PRO A 385 21.98 -16.42 -6.50
N ALA A 386 23.06 -17.13 -6.87
CA ALA A 386 24.03 -16.66 -7.85
C ALA A 386 23.45 -16.54 -9.27
N ASP A 387 22.43 -17.32 -9.61
CA ASP A 387 21.77 -17.28 -10.91
C ASP A 387 20.93 -16.01 -11.07
N TRP A 388 20.14 -15.71 -10.05
CA TRP A 388 19.35 -14.47 -9.98
C TRP A 388 20.23 -13.23 -9.88
N GLU A 389 21.33 -13.31 -9.13
CA GLU A 389 22.35 -12.26 -9.05
C GLU A 389 22.93 -11.99 -10.44
N THR A 390 23.30 -13.04 -11.19
CA THR A 390 23.84 -12.92 -12.54
C THR A 390 22.83 -12.29 -13.51
N LEU A 391 21.57 -12.73 -13.47
CA LEU A 391 20.51 -12.25 -14.36
C LEU A 391 20.17 -10.78 -14.07
N SER A 392 19.97 -10.44 -12.79
CA SER A 392 19.69 -9.07 -12.38
C SER A 392 20.88 -8.14 -12.65
N ALA A 393 22.13 -8.58 -12.48
CA ALA A 393 23.32 -7.80 -12.84
C ALA A 393 23.39 -7.45 -14.33
N LYS A 394 22.71 -8.22 -15.18
CA LYS A 394 22.58 -7.98 -16.62
C LYS A 394 21.33 -7.19 -16.99
N GLY A 395 20.57 -6.70 -16.01
CA GLY A 395 19.35 -5.89 -16.17
C GLY A 395 18.11 -6.69 -16.54
N ALA A 396 18.08 -8.00 -16.27
CA ALA A 396 16.88 -8.81 -16.46
C ALA A 396 15.84 -8.45 -15.39
N THR A 397 14.61 -8.21 -15.82
CA THR A 397 13.43 -8.07 -14.95
C THR A 397 12.42 -9.19 -15.17
N THR A 398 12.58 -9.95 -16.26
CA THR A 398 11.73 -11.08 -16.61
C THR A 398 12.56 -12.24 -17.12
N VAL A 399 12.28 -13.45 -16.62
CA VAL A 399 12.93 -14.69 -17.04
C VAL A 399 11.92 -15.61 -17.70
N LEU A 400 12.27 -16.10 -18.88
CA LEU A 400 11.49 -17.10 -19.62
C LEU A 400 12.03 -18.48 -19.28
N ILE A 401 11.20 -19.34 -18.70
CA ILE A 401 11.59 -20.66 -18.22
C ILE A 401 11.08 -21.71 -19.22
N PRO A 402 11.97 -22.44 -19.91
CA PRO A 402 11.58 -23.43 -20.88
C PRO A 402 10.99 -24.69 -20.21
N ILE A 403 9.89 -25.19 -20.77
CA ILE A 403 9.26 -26.47 -20.42
C ILE A 403 9.27 -27.36 -21.65
N ASN A 404 9.94 -28.51 -21.56
CA ASN A 404 10.09 -29.42 -22.69
C ASN A 404 8.84 -30.29 -22.84
N LEU A 405 7.98 -29.93 -23.79
CA LEU A 405 6.78 -30.70 -24.11
C LEU A 405 7.12 -32.04 -24.78
N GLY A 406 8.28 -32.17 -25.43
CA GLY A 406 8.76 -33.41 -26.06
C GLY A 406 9.11 -34.52 -25.06
N ALA A 407 9.64 -34.15 -23.90
CA ALA A 407 10.03 -35.09 -22.84
C ALA A 407 8.84 -35.74 -22.10
N GLY A 408 7.64 -35.16 -22.17
CA GLY A 408 6.49 -35.59 -21.36
C GLY A 408 6.57 -35.12 -19.90
N GLY A 409 5.67 -35.59 -19.03
CA GLY A 409 5.65 -35.14 -17.63
C GLY A 409 5.41 -33.63 -17.46
N VAL A 410 4.69 -33.00 -18.39
CA VAL A 410 4.51 -31.53 -18.47
C VAL A 410 4.02 -30.93 -17.15
N GLU A 411 3.03 -31.54 -16.52
CA GLU A 411 2.49 -31.06 -15.24
C GLU A 411 3.53 -31.08 -14.12
N ALA A 412 4.42 -32.08 -14.09
CA ALA A 412 5.50 -32.16 -13.11
C ALA A 412 6.58 -31.09 -13.37
N GLN A 413 6.92 -30.84 -14.64
CA GLN A 413 7.85 -29.77 -15.01
C GLN A 413 7.29 -28.39 -14.62
N VAL A 414 6.01 -28.13 -14.93
CA VAL A 414 5.33 -26.89 -14.53
C VAL A 414 5.28 -26.75 -13.02
N ALA A 415 4.94 -27.82 -12.30
CA ALA A 415 4.91 -27.81 -10.84
C ALA A 415 6.29 -27.57 -10.23
N ALA A 416 7.36 -28.11 -10.82
CA ALA A 416 8.73 -27.83 -10.41
C ALA A 416 9.07 -26.36 -10.64
N ALA A 417 8.84 -25.84 -11.85
CA ALA A 417 9.11 -24.43 -12.17
C ALA A 417 8.31 -23.47 -11.25
N LYS A 418 7.04 -23.75 -10.96
CA LYS A 418 6.21 -22.89 -10.10
C LYS A 418 6.55 -22.95 -8.60
N ARG A 419 7.40 -23.88 -8.16
CA ARG A 419 7.95 -23.86 -6.80
C ARG A 419 8.99 -22.77 -6.62
N LEU A 420 9.53 -22.23 -7.72
CA LEU A 420 10.42 -21.09 -7.70
C LEU A 420 9.70 -19.85 -7.16
N SER A 421 10.37 -19.15 -6.25
CA SER A 421 10.03 -17.79 -5.82
C SER A 421 11.07 -16.82 -6.38
N PRO A 422 11.06 -16.57 -7.71
CA PRO A 422 12.08 -15.74 -8.33
C PRO A 422 11.95 -14.29 -7.82
N PRO A 423 13.06 -13.56 -7.59
CA PRO A 423 13.00 -12.12 -7.36
C PRO A 423 12.65 -11.33 -8.63
N LEU A 424 12.71 -11.97 -9.80
CA LEU A 424 12.35 -11.40 -11.10
C LEU A 424 10.98 -11.94 -11.55
N ASN A 425 10.32 -11.25 -12.48
CA ASN A 425 9.13 -11.84 -13.10
C ASN A 425 9.50 -13.14 -13.84
N ALA A 426 8.58 -14.08 -13.92
CA ALA A 426 8.79 -15.35 -14.60
C ALA A 426 7.64 -15.70 -15.54
N ALA A 427 7.95 -16.27 -16.70
CA ALA A 427 6.95 -16.80 -17.63
C ALA A 427 7.41 -18.14 -18.19
N LEU A 428 6.46 -19.07 -18.39
CA LEU A 428 6.77 -20.39 -18.95
C LEU A 428 6.74 -20.33 -20.48
N VAL A 429 7.75 -20.89 -21.14
CA VAL A 429 7.78 -21.04 -22.60
C VAL A 429 7.93 -22.51 -22.96
N ALA A 430 7.24 -22.98 -23.99
CA ALA A 430 7.29 -24.39 -24.39
C ALA A 430 8.40 -24.64 -25.41
N THR A 431 9.20 -25.67 -25.20
CA THR A 431 10.13 -26.23 -26.19
C THR A 431 9.66 -27.61 -26.64
N TRP A 432 10.21 -28.09 -27.75
CA TRP A 432 9.95 -29.45 -28.24
C TRP A 432 11.22 -30.05 -28.84
N ASP A 433 11.81 -31.01 -28.14
CA ASP A 433 12.94 -31.77 -28.68
C ASP A 433 12.48 -33.06 -29.36
N GLY A 434 13.13 -33.39 -30.49
CA GLY A 434 12.88 -34.61 -31.26
C GLY A 434 11.71 -34.50 -32.27
N GLU A 435 11.45 -35.60 -32.99
CA GLU A 435 10.36 -35.65 -33.96
C GLU A 435 8.99 -35.55 -33.29
N ALA A 436 8.05 -34.80 -33.91
CA ALA A 436 6.68 -34.76 -33.41
C ALA A 436 6.00 -36.13 -33.63
N PRO A 437 5.38 -36.70 -32.57
CA PRO A 437 4.52 -37.86 -32.66
C PRO A 437 3.20 -37.50 -33.39
N ASP A 438 2.18 -38.35 -33.28
CA ASP A 438 0.87 -38.07 -33.85
C ASP A 438 0.25 -36.78 -33.26
N LYS A 439 -0.70 -36.19 -34.02
CA LYS A 439 -1.34 -34.91 -33.71
C LYS A 439 -2.03 -34.89 -32.34
N GLY A 440 -2.54 -36.02 -31.87
CA GLY A 440 -3.25 -36.12 -30.59
C GLY A 440 -2.33 -35.92 -29.40
N LEU A 441 -1.14 -36.50 -29.44
CA LEU A 441 -0.16 -36.34 -28.37
C LEU A 441 0.38 -34.91 -28.29
N VAL A 442 0.70 -34.30 -29.44
CA VAL A 442 1.14 -32.90 -29.53
C VAL A 442 0.11 -31.96 -28.92
N LEU A 443 -1.17 -32.08 -29.31
CA LEU A 443 -2.24 -31.24 -28.80
C LEU A 443 -2.45 -31.43 -27.31
N ARG A 444 -2.46 -32.67 -26.81
CA ARG A 444 -2.62 -32.98 -25.38
C ARG A 444 -1.54 -32.30 -24.54
N ARG A 445 -0.27 -32.43 -24.92
CA ARG A 445 0.85 -31.85 -24.16
C ARG A 445 0.87 -30.33 -24.22
N LEU A 446 0.52 -29.76 -25.37
CA LEU A 446 0.34 -28.31 -25.50
C LEU A 446 -0.78 -27.81 -24.57
N THR A 447 -1.94 -28.47 -24.56
CA THR A 447 -3.04 -28.13 -23.63
C THR A 447 -2.61 -28.22 -22.17
N GLN A 448 -1.82 -29.23 -21.79
CA GLN A 448 -1.25 -29.33 -20.43
C GLN A 448 -0.33 -28.14 -20.12
N GLY A 449 0.54 -27.75 -21.06
CA GLY A 449 1.42 -26.59 -20.90
C GLY A 449 0.64 -25.28 -20.73
N LEU A 450 -0.38 -25.06 -21.56
CA LEU A 450 -1.25 -23.88 -21.47
C LEU A 450 -2.05 -23.84 -20.17
N ALA A 451 -2.60 -24.97 -19.72
CA ALA A 451 -3.22 -25.09 -18.41
C ALA A 451 -2.22 -24.78 -17.28
N GLY A 452 -0.94 -25.10 -17.50
CA GLY A 452 0.17 -24.72 -16.64
C GLY A 452 0.57 -23.25 -16.70
N GLY A 453 0.11 -22.48 -17.70
CA GLY A 453 0.45 -21.07 -17.89
C GLY A 453 1.59 -20.80 -18.88
N VAL A 454 1.91 -21.73 -19.78
CA VAL A 454 2.83 -21.47 -20.91
C VAL A 454 2.31 -20.31 -21.75
N VAL A 455 3.15 -19.29 -21.96
CA VAL A 455 2.79 -18.03 -22.64
C VAL A 455 3.20 -18.00 -24.11
N ALA A 456 4.20 -18.78 -24.50
CA ALA A 456 4.75 -18.81 -25.86
C ALA A 456 5.48 -20.13 -26.12
N THR A 457 5.86 -20.36 -27.37
CA THR A 457 6.72 -21.48 -27.77
C THR A 457 8.07 -21.00 -28.28
N LEU A 458 9.13 -21.78 -28.06
CA LEU A 458 10.49 -21.49 -28.50
C LEU A 458 10.91 -22.52 -29.56
N GLY A 459 11.35 -22.04 -30.73
CA GLY A 459 11.70 -22.87 -31.88
C GLY A 459 13.09 -23.53 -31.83
N PRO A 460 13.43 -24.38 -32.82
CA PRO A 460 12.55 -24.86 -33.90
C PRO A 460 11.50 -25.88 -33.38
N LEU A 461 10.27 -25.79 -33.88
CA LEU A 461 9.18 -26.71 -33.53
C LEU A 461 8.79 -27.58 -34.73
N PRO A 462 8.29 -28.80 -34.51
CA PRO A 462 7.73 -29.62 -35.58
C PRO A 462 6.52 -28.95 -36.26
N GLU A 463 6.37 -29.12 -37.58
CA GLU A 463 5.33 -28.48 -38.41
C GLU A 463 3.91 -28.60 -37.83
N LYS A 464 3.52 -29.81 -37.38
CA LYS A 464 2.20 -30.06 -36.78
C LYS A 464 1.96 -29.29 -35.48
N LEU A 465 3.02 -29.01 -34.71
CA LEU A 465 2.94 -28.21 -33.49
C LEU A 465 2.83 -26.72 -33.84
N VAL A 466 3.58 -26.25 -34.84
CA VAL A 466 3.44 -24.88 -35.37
C VAL A 466 2.00 -24.62 -35.81
N GLU A 467 1.40 -25.53 -36.60
CA GLU A 467 -0.01 -25.42 -37.01
C GLU A 467 -1.00 -25.38 -35.84
N ALA A 468 -0.71 -26.10 -34.75
CA ALA A 468 -1.54 -26.10 -33.55
C ALA A 468 -1.40 -24.76 -32.79
N CYS A 469 -0.17 -24.29 -32.58
CA CYS A 469 0.12 -23.01 -31.92
C CYS A 469 -0.50 -21.83 -32.67
N CYS A 470 -0.36 -21.78 -34.01
CA CYS A 470 -0.97 -20.74 -34.83
C CYS A 470 -2.51 -20.71 -34.69
N ARG A 471 -3.16 -21.88 -34.68
CA ARG A 471 -4.63 -21.97 -34.48
C ARG A 471 -5.08 -21.52 -33.09
N MET A 472 -4.23 -21.69 -32.08
CA MET A 472 -4.51 -21.31 -30.70
C MET A 472 -4.06 -19.88 -30.37
N GLY A 473 -3.43 -19.17 -31.33
CA GLY A 473 -2.90 -17.83 -31.11
C GLY A 473 -1.74 -17.80 -30.12
N ILE A 474 -0.98 -18.89 -30.00
CA ILE A 474 0.17 -18.96 -29.10
C ILE A 474 1.37 -18.30 -29.81
N PRO A 475 1.97 -17.26 -29.21
CA PRO A 475 3.13 -16.60 -29.79
C PRO A 475 4.35 -17.52 -29.89
N ALA A 476 5.23 -17.25 -30.85
CA ALA A 476 6.47 -17.99 -31.05
C ALA A 476 7.67 -17.06 -30.92
N LEU A 477 8.63 -17.48 -30.10
CA LEU A 477 9.92 -16.84 -29.91
C LEU A 477 10.95 -17.42 -30.87
N ASP A 478 11.73 -16.53 -31.47
CA ASP A 478 12.94 -16.85 -32.19
C ASP A 478 14.13 -16.93 -31.22
N PRO A 479 14.74 -18.12 -31.02
CA PRO A 479 15.89 -18.28 -30.15
C PRO A 479 17.08 -17.40 -30.56
N ALA A 480 17.24 -17.07 -31.85
CA ALA A 480 18.37 -16.29 -32.33
C ALA A 480 18.30 -14.81 -31.89
N THR A 481 17.11 -14.32 -31.56
CA THR A 481 16.89 -12.93 -31.13
C THR A 481 16.47 -12.82 -29.66
N THR A 482 16.35 -13.95 -28.96
CA THR A 482 16.02 -14.00 -27.55
C THR A 482 17.31 -14.13 -26.73
N PRO A 483 17.70 -13.13 -25.92
CA PRO A 483 18.93 -13.21 -25.14
C PRO A 483 18.80 -14.30 -24.09
N THR A 484 19.85 -15.09 -23.94
CA THR A 484 19.92 -16.13 -22.91
C THR A 484 20.65 -15.61 -21.66
N ARG A 485 20.66 -16.41 -20.60
CA ARG A 485 21.44 -16.09 -19.39
C ARG A 485 22.91 -15.78 -19.69
N SER A 486 23.54 -16.49 -20.64
CA SER A 486 24.94 -16.28 -21.00
C SER A 486 25.16 -15.03 -21.87
N ALA A 487 24.12 -14.47 -22.49
CA ALA A 487 24.23 -13.29 -23.34
C ALA A 487 24.88 -12.10 -22.62
N PRO A 488 25.75 -11.32 -23.30
CA PRO A 488 26.32 -10.12 -22.72
C PRO A 488 25.24 -9.04 -22.54
N VAL A 489 25.59 -8.02 -21.77
CA VAL A 489 24.80 -6.79 -21.71
C VAL A 489 24.92 -6.08 -23.07
N PRO A 490 23.82 -5.58 -23.67
CA PRO A 490 23.86 -4.83 -24.91
C PRO A 490 24.80 -3.62 -24.78
N ALA A 491 25.73 -3.45 -25.72
CA ALA A 491 26.77 -2.43 -25.65
C ALA A 491 26.28 -0.99 -25.93
N THR A 492 25.04 -0.83 -26.39
CA THR A 492 24.43 0.47 -26.66
C THR A 492 22.96 0.48 -26.26
N LEU A 493 22.41 1.66 -25.99
CA LEU A 493 20.99 1.84 -25.70
C LEU A 493 20.10 1.39 -26.88
N ASP A 494 20.53 1.65 -28.12
CA ASP A 494 19.85 1.17 -29.33
C ASP A 494 19.71 -0.35 -29.34
N ALA A 495 20.78 -1.07 -28.97
CA ALA A 495 20.76 -2.53 -28.91
C ALA A 495 19.88 -3.02 -27.76
N TRP A 496 19.96 -2.38 -26.59
CA TRP A 496 19.15 -2.71 -25.42
C TRP A 496 17.65 -2.61 -25.69
N LEU A 497 17.22 -1.47 -26.21
CA LEU A 497 15.80 -1.22 -26.46
C LEU A 497 15.27 -2.12 -27.57
N ARG A 498 16.06 -2.35 -28.64
CA ARG A 498 15.65 -3.24 -29.74
C ARG A 498 15.55 -4.69 -29.30
N GLU A 499 16.52 -5.19 -28.54
CA GLU A 499 16.48 -6.54 -27.97
C GLU A 499 15.22 -6.73 -27.14
N THR A 500 14.99 -5.84 -26.16
CA THR A 500 13.85 -5.97 -25.24
C THR A 500 12.51 -5.81 -25.95
N ARG A 501 12.35 -4.83 -26.84
CA ARG A 501 11.13 -4.62 -27.63
C ARG A 501 10.87 -5.80 -28.58
N SER A 502 11.91 -6.37 -29.19
CA SER A 502 11.78 -7.53 -30.07
C SER A 502 11.18 -8.72 -29.33
N VAL A 503 11.74 -9.08 -28.16
CA VAL A 503 11.23 -10.21 -27.36
C VAL A 503 9.81 -9.95 -26.88
N ALA A 504 9.52 -8.75 -26.36
CA ALA A 504 8.16 -8.39 -25.91
C ALA A 504 7.13 -8.47 -27.04
N SER A 505 7.49 -7.99 -28.25
CA SER A 505 6.64 -8.05 -29.44
C SER A 505 6.35 -9.48 -29.88
N GLN A 506 7.38 -10.34 -29.89
CA GLN A 506 7.23 -11.77 -30.20
C GLN A 506 6.33 -12.50 -29.19
N LEU A 507 6.30 -12.05 -27.94
CA LEU A 507 5.39 -12.56 -26.88
C LEU A 507 3.96 -11.97 -26.96
N GLY A 508 3.72 -10.99 -27.85
CA GLY A 508 2.46 -10.26 -27.90
C GLY A 508 2.20 -9.37 -26.69
N TRP A 509 3.25 -8.96 -25.97
CA TRP A 509 3.14 -8.12 -24.78
C TRP A 509 3.15 -6.64 -25.16
N ASN A 510 1.95 -6.04 -25.23
CA ASN A 510 1.77 -4.64 -25.62
C ASN A 510 2.10 -3.63 -24.50
N THR A 511 2.29 -4.10 -23.27
CA THR A 511 2.60 -3.27 -22.11
C THR A 511 4.00 -3.53 -21.57
N ARG A 512 4.84 -4.29 -22.29
CA ARG A 512 6.23 -4.60 -21.89
C ARG A 512 7.19 -4.27 -23.04
N GLY A 513 8.47 -4.09 -22.71
CA GLY A 513 9.51 -3.75 -23.70
C GLY A 513 9.60 -2.26 -24.09
N GLU A 514 8.75 -1.41 -23.54
CA GLU A 514 8.82 0.05 -23.72
C GLU A 514 8.27 0.76 -22.49
N VAL A 515 8.99 1.75 -21.99
CA VAL A 515 8.54 2.58 -20.86
C VAL A 515 7.45 3.52 -21.37
N MET A 516 6.21 3.25 -20.99
CA MET A 516 5.01 4.01 -21.36
C MET A 516 3.96 3.97 -20.23
N LEU A 517 2.87 4.72 -20.36
CA LEU A 517 1.78 4.66 -19.39
C LEU A 517 1.22 3.24 -19.28
N ASN A 518 0.91 2.81 -18.05
CA ASN A 518 0.48 1.46 -17.69
C ASN A 518 1.53 0.35 -17.91
N TYR A 519 2.77 0.70 -18.26
CA TYR A 519 3.90 -0.24 -18.23
C TYR A 519 4.05 -0.77 -16.80
N PRO A 520 4.04 -2.10 -16.56
CA PRO A 520 4.47 -2.66 -15.29
C PRO A 520 5.90 -2.17 -15.08
N ALA A 521 6.17 -1.48 -13.96
CA ALA A 521 7.40 -0.71 -13.73
C ALA A 521 8.65 -1.62 -13.55
N ASP A 522 8.89 -2.48 -14.53
CA ASP A 522 10.02 -3.36 -14.72
C ASP A 522 11.13 -2.56 -15.40
N LEU A 523 11.84 -1.78 -14.61
CA LEU A 523 12.75 -0.72 -15.06
C LEU A 523 14.19 -1.07 -14.74
N VAL A 524 15.11 -0.49 -15.51
CA VAL A 524 16.53 -0.45 -15.17
C VAL A 524 17.00 1.00 -15.15
N LEU A 525 17.91 1.30 -14.23
CA LEU A 525 18.63 2.57 -14.18
C LEU A 525 20.04 2.34 -14.73
N ILE A 526 20.33 2.92 -15.88
CA ILE A 526 21.59 2.74 -16.60
C ILE A 526 22.35 4.07 -16.58
N GLU A 527 23.56 4.08 -16.02
CA GLU A 527 24.46 5.21 -16.21
C GLU A 527 25.04 5.18 -17.62
N THR A 528 24.93 6.27 -18.36
CA THR A 528 25.35 6.33 -19.76
C THR A 528 26.18 7.58 -20.03
N PRO A 529 27.36 7.46 -20.68
CA PRO A 529 28.14 8.59 -21.19
C PRO A 529 27.49 9.20 -22.45
N ALA A 530 28.08 10.30 -22.92
CA ALA A 530 27.61 11.09 -24.06
C ALA A 530 27.89 10.42 -25.43
N ASP A 531 27.24 9.29 -25.70
CA ASP A 531 27.12 8.60 -27.02
C ASP A 531 26.19 7.37 -26.99
N HIS A 532 25.41 7.18 -25.91
CA HIS A 532 24.56 6.00 -25.67
C HIS A 532 25.32 4.66 -25.53
N ALA A 533 26.64 4.66 -25.35
CA ALA A 533 27.39 3.44 -25.05
C ALA A 533 27.07 2.92 -23.63
N ILE A 534 26.99 1.61 -23.47
CA ILE A 534 26.71 0.95 -22.20
C ILE A 534 27.98 0.18 -21.79
N ALA A 535 28.60 0.59 -20.70
CA ALA A 535 29.73 -0.13 -20.10
C ALA A 535 29.23 -1.35 -19.30
N GLN A 536 30.11 -2.31 -19.02
CA GLN A 536 29.72 -3.54 -18.32
C GLN A 536 29.22 -3.32 -16.88
N ASP A 537 29.59 -2.22 -16.24
CA ASP A 537 29.34 -1.88 -14.83
C ASP A 537 28.37 -0.70 -14.64
N CYS A 538 27.69 -0.27 -15.70
CA CYS A 538 26.90 0.96 -15.64
C CYS A 538 25.44 0.77 -15.17
N LEU A 539 25.01 -0.47 -14.92
CA LEU A 539 23.70 -0.75 -14.33
C LEU A 539 23.70 -0.36 -12.84
N ARG A 540 22.86 0.61 -12.47
CA ARG A 540 22.77 1.15 -11.11
C ARG A 540 21.71 0.47 -10.26
N ALA A 541 20.57 0.14 -10.87
CA ALA A 541 19.50 -0.56 -10.18
C ALA A 541 18.56 -1.28 -11.16
N VAL A 542 17.87 -2.29 -10.65
CA VAL A 542 16.82 -3.05 -11.34
C VAL A 542 15.56 -3.01 -10.49
N TYR A 543 14.45 -2.68 -11.14
CA TYR A 543 13.12 -2.64 -10.55
C TYR A 543 12.23 -3.69 -11.20
N VAL A 544 11.45 -4.39 -10.40
CA VAL A 544 10.41 -5.32 -10.85
C VAL A 544 9.09 -4.84 -10.28
N GLY A 545 8.17 -4.42 -11.16
CA GLY A 545 6.91 -3.81 -10.78
C GLY A 545 7.08 -2.63 -9.82
N GLY A 546 8.10 -1.79 -10.03
CA GLY A 546 8.37 -0.60 -9.20
C GLY A 546 9.13 -0.88 -7.90
N THR A 547 9.37 -2.15 -7.56
CA THR A 547 10.12 -2.56 -6.37
C THR A 547 11.57 -2.79 -6.74
N VAL A 548 12.53 -2.25 -5.98
CA VAL A 548 13.95 -2.51 -6.22
C VAL A 548 14.26 -3.98 -5.91
N VAL A 549 14.86 -4.67 -6.88
CA VAL A 549 15.31 -6.07 -6.74
C VAL A 549 16.83 -6.17 -6.79
N ARG A 550 17.51 -5.16 -7.32
CA ARG A 550 18.97 -5.06 -7.30
C ARG A 550 19.39 -3.61 -7.24
N ASP A 551 20.41 -3.33 -6.44
CA ASP A 551 21.15 -2.06 -6.44
C ASP A 551 22.65 -2.28 -6.18
N ALA A 552 23.36 -1.26 -5.70
CA ALA A 552 24.79 -1.32 -5.37
C ALA A 552 25.14 -2.30 -4.24
N ALA A 553 24.18 -2.68 -3.38
CA ALA A 553 24.36 -3.69 -2.33
C ALA A 553 24.22 -5.13 -2.87
N GLY A 554 23.74 -5.30 -4.11
CA GLY A 554 23.49 -6.60 -4.74
C GLY A 554 22.00 -6.88 -4.92
N LEU A 555 21.66 -8.16 -5.08
CA LEU A 555 20.28 -8.64 -5.19
C LEU A 555 19.55 -8.63 -3.84
N HIS A 556 18.30 -8.15 -3.85
CA HIS A 556 17.37 -8.19 -2.74
C HIS A 556 16.45 -9.41 -2.86
N HIS A 557 16.64 -10.41 -2.00
CA HIS A 557 15.91 -11.69 -2.08
C HIS A 557 14.47 -11.64 -1.56
N ASP A 558 14.10 -10.59 -0.83
CA ASP A 558 12.80 -10.49 -0.16
C ASP A 558 11.69 -9.90 -1.06
N SER A 559 12.03 -9.53 -2.30
CA SER A 559 11.11 -8.91 -3.28
C SER A 559 10.76 -9.90 -4.39
N PRO A 560 9.77 -10.82 -4.21
CA PRO A 560 9.43 -11.79 -5.24
C PRO A 560 8.81 -11.11 -6.46
N GLY A 561 9.28 -11.48 -7.64
CA GLY A 561 8.66 -11.11 -8.90
C GLY A 561 7.40 -11.92 -9.18
N LYS A 562 6.64 -11.53 -10.22
CA LYS A 562 5.34 -12.15 -10.52
C LYS A 562 5.45 -13.18 -11.64
N TRP A 563 4.67 -14.25 -11.51
CA TRP A 563 4.39 -15.14 -12.63
C TRP A 563 3.48 -14.44 -13.62
N ILE A 564 3.92 -14.33 -14.87
CA ILE A 564 3.16 -13.75 -15.97
C ILE A 564 2.35 -14.88 -16.63
N PRO A 565 1.01 -14.90 -16.48
CA PRO A 565 0.18 -15.93 -17.07
C PRO A 565 -0.03 -15.69 -18.57
N TRP A 566 -0.45 -16.73 -19.29
CA TRP A 566 -0.94 -16.58 -20.65
C TRP A 566 -2.25 -15.79 -20.66
N GLY A 567 -2.28 -14.68 -21.37
CA GLY A 567 -3.45 -13.79 -21.46
C GLY A 567 -4.57 -14.27 -22.38
N GLY A 568 -4.34 -15.35 -23.16
CA GLY A 568 -5.27 -15.89 -24.16
C GLY A 568 -5.67 -14.89 -25.26
N PRO A 569 -6.33 -15.34 -26.34
CA PRO A 569 -7.11 -14.43 -27.17
C PRO A 569 -8.28 -13.89 -26.33
N ARG A 570 -8.41 -12.56 -26.26
CA ARG A 570 -9.64 -11.90 -25.79
C ARG A 570 -10.69 -12.03 -26.90
N GLY A 571 -11.35 -13.19 -26.97
CA GLY A 571 -12.35 -13.51 -28.00
C GLY A 571 -13.48 -14.31 -27.41
#